data_AF-A0A1I2HYI9-F1
#
_entry.id   AF-A0A1I2HYI9-F1
#
_cell.length_a   1.000
_cell.length_b   1.000
_cell.length_c   1.000
_cell.angle_alpha   90.00
_cell.angle_beta   90.00
_cell.angle_gamma   90.00
#
_symmetry.space_group_name_H-M   'P 1'
#
loop_
_entity.id
_entity.type
_entity.pdbx_description
1 polymer ?
#
loop_
_entity_poly.entity_id
_entity_poly.type
_entity_poly.pdbx_seq_one_letter_code
_entity_poly.pdbx_strand_id
1 'polypeptide(L)'
;MPAVRVWGRRDRWGGYWGDTGWGRRDTCAVIQESPAQDVPYTVGSLVVDLRRLGLAAGDVVLVHSALRSVGFVVGHVQSVVHALLEVLGPAGTLVVPTHTGYNSDPAGWSNPPVPQSWWPVIRDENPGFDRVLSPSRWVGVLPEVVRTWPGAVRSGHPQVSFAAVGARAAEIVAGHPVEDELGDGSPLGAVYRVDGKVLLIGCGHGNNTSMHLSETRQLRPRMDVNGAAVRDPDGRARWVTWTAPASDSSDFEEIGVAFDAVGPVSVGLVGAAVSRLMSQRAVVDFATAWMREHRSPGVSG
;
A
#
# COMPACT_ATOMS: atom_id res chain seq x y z
N MET A 1 3.39 50.27 -50.14
CA MET A 1 2.90 48.93 -50.52
C MET A 1 4.00 47.92 -50.19
N PRO A 2 3.70 46.79 -49.53
CA PRO A 2 3.29 46.77 -48.13
C PRO A 2 4.31 46.10 -47.20
N ALA A 3 4.16 46.42 -45.92
CA ALA A 3 4.82 45.82 -44.77
C ALA A 3 4.34 44.38 -44.52
N VAL A 4 5.26 43.49 -44.17
CA VAL A 4 4.93 42.15 -43.65
C VAL A 4 4.82 42.22 -42.13
N ARG A 5 3.57 42.08 -41.65
CA ARG A 5 3.23 41.90 -40.23
C ARG A 5 3.59 40.47 -39.81
N VAL A 6 4.39 40.31 -38.75
CA VAL A 6 4.43 39.06 -37.99
C VAL A 6 3.41 39.17 -36.86
N TRP A 7 2.34 38.40 -37.00
CA TRP A 7 1.32 38.22 -35.97
C TRP A 7 1.85 37.30 -34.87
N GLY A 8 1.74 37.74 -33.61
CA GLY A 8 1.87 36.86 -32.46
C GLY A 8 0.71 35.87 -32.42
N ARG A 9 1.03 34.58 -32.26
CA ARG A 9 0.03 33.56 -31.88
C ARG A 9 -0.02 33.44 -30.37
N ARG A 10 -1.08 34.02 -29.81
CA ARG A 10 -1.74 33.52 -28.61
C ARG A 10 -2.77 32.48 -29.09
N ASP A 11 -2.45 31.20 -28.98
CA ASP A 11 -3.47 30.16 -29.11
C ASP A 11 -3.78 29.63 -27.70
N ARG A 12 -4.81 30.24 -27.13
CA ARG A 12 -5.57 29.78 -25.96
C ARG A 12 -6.21 28.43 -26.31
N TRP A 13 -5.83 27.38 -25.60
CA TRP A 13 -6.72 26.23 -25.41
C TRP A 13 -7.58 26.52 -24.18
N GLY A 14 -8.72 27.16 -24.42
CA GLY A 14 -9.79 27.32 -23.45
C GLY A 14 -10.95 26.40 -23.81
N GLY A 15 -11.49 25.72 -22.80
CA GLY A 15 -12.87 25.24 -22.81
C GLY A 15 -13.02 23.73 -22.78
N TYR A 16 -13.06 23.14 -21.58
CA TYR A 16 -13.96 22.02 -21.26
C TYR A 16 -14.08 21.81 -19.75
N TRP A 17 -14.43 22.86 -18.99
CA TRP A 17 -15.04 22.70 -17.67
C TRP A 17 -16.11 23.76 -17.50
N GLY A 18 -17.34 23.28 -17.33
CA GLY A 18 -18.53 24.09 -17.16
C GLY A 18 -18.44 24.95 -15.90
N ASP A 19 -18.89 26.18 -16.10
CA ASP A 19 -19.09 27.22 -15.12
C ASP A 19 -20.14 26.76 -14.08
N THR A 20 -19.69 26.46 -12.86
CA THR A 20 -20.55 26.45 -11.67
C THR A 20 -19.92 27.40 -10.67
N GLY A 21 -20.49 28.61 -10.63
CA GLY A 21 -20.01 29.70 -9.81
C GLY A 21 -19.94 29.34 -8.34
N TRP A 22 -18.73 29.23 -7.83
CA TRP A 22 -18.36 29.52 -6.44
C TRP A 22 -17.05 30.30 -6.45
N GLY A 23 -17.04 31.41 -5.72
CA GLY A 23 -16.11 32.53 -5.87
C GLY A 23 -14.62 32.22 -5.77
N ARG A 24 -13.85 33.10 -6.42
CA ARG A 24 -12.39 33.26 -6.28
C ARG A 24 -11.95 33.06 -4.83
N ARG A 25 -11.25 31.95 -4.58
CA ARG A 25 -10.20 31.89 -3.57
C ARG A 25 -8.93 31.46 -4.28
N ASP A 26 -7.88 32.20 -4.03
CA ASP A 26 -6.53 31.94 -4.50
C ASP A 26 -6.10 30.52 -4.10
N THR A 27 -6.21 29.58 -5.03
CA THR A 27 -5.42 28.36 -4.98
C THR A 27 -4.40 28.43 -6.10
N CYS A 28 -3.18 28.75 -5.67
CA CYS A 28 -1.97 28.52 -6.43
C CYS A 28 -2.06 27.11 -7.02
N ALA A 29 -2.23 27.02 -8.35
CA ALA A 29 -2.06 25.77 -9.06
C ALA A 29 -0.63 25.32 -8.78
N VAL A 30 -0.47 24.30 -7.92
CA VAL A 30 0.79 23.60 -7.80
C VAL A 30 0.93 22.77 -9.07
N ILE A 31 1.34 23.42 -10.16
CA ILE A 31 2.08 22.73 -11.21
C ILE A 31 3.43 22.45 -10.57
N GLN A 32 3.51 21.35 -9.83
CA GLN A 32 4.77 20.86 -9.29
C GLN A 32 5.58 20.41 -10.50
N GLU A 33 6.74 21.03 -10.70
CA GLU A 33 7.68 20.65 -11.75
C GLU A 33 7.92 19.13 -11.67
N SER A 34 7.53 18.42 -12.74
CA SER A 34 7.89 17.02 -12.91
C SER A 34 9.42 16.89 -12.78
N PRO A 35 9.95 15.81 -12.19
CA PRO A 35 11.37 15.51 -12.36
C PRO A 35 11.70 15.61 -13.86
N ALA A 36 12.87 16.15 -14.20
CA ALA A 36 13.26 16.34 -15.59
C ALA A 36 13.08 15.02 -16.35
N GLN A 37 12.02 14.97 -17.16
CA GLN A 37 11.57 13.76 -17.84
C GLN A 37 11.33 14.16 -19.30
N ASP A 38 12.13 13.59 -20.19
CA ASP A 38 12.10 13.94 -21.61
C ASP A 38 10.81 13.48 -22.30
N VAL A 39 10.28 12.32 -21.88
CA VAL A 39 9.03 11.73 -22.40
C VAL A 39 8.22 11.02 -21.31
N PRO A 40 6.87 11.01 -21.39
CA PRO A 40 5.99 10.26 -20.48
C PRO A 40 6.36 8.77 -20.34
N TYR A 41 6.21 8.22 -19.14
CA TYR A 41 6.23 6.77 -18.93
C TYR A 41 4.90 6.17 -19.38
N THR A 42 4.93 4.92 -19.83
CA THR A 42 3.79 4.19 -20.40
C THR A 42 3.70 2.80 -19.80
N VAL A 43 2.59 2.08 -20.06
CA VAL A 43 2.49 0.66 -19.70
C VAL A 43 3.71 -0.11 -20.23
N GLY A 44 4.03 0.04 -21.52
CA GLY A 44 5.15 -0.66 -22.15
C GLY A 44 6.51 -0.34 -21.53
N SER A 45 6.79 0.93 -21.20
CA SER A 45 8.06 1.28 -20.54
C SER A 45 8.15 0.71 -19.12
N LEU A 46 7.06 0.77 -18.36
CA LEU A 46 7.01 0.22 -17.00
C LEU A 46 7.13 -1.31 -17.00
N VAL A 47 6.54 -2.00 -17.98
CA VAL A 47 6.70 -3.46 -18.17
C VAL A 47 8.16 -3.83 -18.38
N VAL A 48 8.89 -3.06 -19.20
CA VAL A 48 10.34 -3.28 -19.42
C VAL A 48 11.11 -3.09 -18.12
N ASP A 49 10.84 -2.01 -17.40
CA ASP A 49 11.50 -1.70 -16.12
C ASP A 49 11.25 -2.78 -15.06
N LEU A 50 10.00 -3.20 -14.89
CA LEU A 50 9.60 -4.25 -13.95
C LEU A 50 10.26 -5.60 -14.29
N ARG A 51 10.33 -5.97 -15.57
CA ARG A 51 11.03 -7.19 -16.02
C ARG A 51 12.54 -7.10 -15.77
N ARG A 52 13.15 -5.94 -16.03
CA ARG A 52 14.58 -5.69 -15.73
C ARG A 52 14.88 -5.79 -14.24
N LEU A 53 13.95 -5.35 -13.39
CA LEU A 53 14.05 -5.49 -11.93
C LEU A 53 13.94 -6.97 -11.48
N GLY A 54 13.42 -7.86 -12.33
CA GLY A 54 13.31 -9.30 -12.06
C GLY A 54 11.89 -9.78 -11.72
N LEU A 55 10.87 -8.94 -11.95
CA LEU A 55 9.47 -9.37 -11.86
C LEU A 55 9.14 -10.22 -13.10
N ALA A 56 8.51 -11.36 -12.89
CA ALA A 56 8.28 -12.36 -13.92
C ALA A 56 6.82 -12.84 -13.95
N ALA A 57 6.46 -13.48 -15.06
CA ALA A 57 5.16 -14.12 -15.20
C ALA A 57 5.01 -15.25 -14.17
N GLY A 58 3.83 -15.35 -13.55
CA GLY A 58 3.54 -16.34 -12.51
C GLY A 58 3.91 -15.93 -11.08
N ASP A 59 4.62 -14.81 -10.89
CA ASP A 59 4.97 -14.35 -9.55
C ASP A 59 3.71 -14.02 -8.71
N VAL A 60 3.81 -14.25 -7.40
CA VAL A 60 2.94 -13.60 -6.40
C VAL A 60 3.73 -12.44 -5.82
N VAL A 61 3.23 -11.21 -5.94
CA VAL A 61 3.96 -10.01 -5.49
C VAL A 61 3.10 -9.11 -4.62
N LEU A 62 3.60 -8.79 -3.42
CA LEU A 62 3.08 -7.73 -2.56
C LEU A 62 3.73 -6.40 -2.92
N VAL A 63 2.93 -5.42 -3.31
CA VAL A 63 3.41 -4.12 -3.79
C VAL A 63 3.13 -3.01 -2.79
N HIS A 64 4.19 -2.26 -2.45
CA HIS A 64 4.11 -0.96 -1.79
C HIS A 64 4.61 0.11 -2.76
N SER A 65 3.98 1.28 -2.78
CA SER A 65 4.33 2.30 -3.76
C SER A 65 4.14 3.73 -3.28
N ALA A 66 5.07 4.60 -3.69
CA ALA A 66 4.92 6.05 -3.65
C ALA A 66 4.92 6.58 -5.09
N LEU A 67 3.78 6.45 -5.79
CA LEU A 67 3.70 6.67 -7.24
C LEU A 67 4.12 8.06 -7.72
N ARG A 68 4.12 9.07 -6.85
CA ARG A 68 4.65 10.41 -7.19
C ARG A 68 6.11 10.36 -7.66
N SER A 69 6.91 9.43 -7.14
CA SER A 69 8.32 9.25 -7.51
C SER A 69 8.52 8.59 -8.88
N VAL A 70 7.49 7.94 -9.45
CA VAL A 70 7.58 7.25 -10.75
C VAL A 70 7.70 8.27 -11.89
N GLY A 71 7.25 9.51 -11.68
CA GLY A 71 7.18 10.54 -12.73
C GLY A 71 5.81 10.57 -13.41
N PHE A 72 5.73 11.25 -14.54
CA PHE A 72 4.48 11.36 -15.30
C PHE A 72 4.23 10.07 -16.09
N VAL A 73 3.14 9.38 -15.76
CA VAL A 73 2.69 8.15 -16.44
C VAL A 73 1.43 8.45 -17.26
N VAL A 74 1.45 8.14 -18.55
CA VAL A 74 0.25 8.19 -19.41
C VAL A 74 -0.79 7.23 -18.85
N GLY A 75 -2.00 7.71 -18.56
CA GLY A 75 -3.05 6.90 -17.92
C GLY A 75 -2.90 6.75 -16.40
N HIS A 76 -1.93 7.45 -15.78
CA HIS A 76 -1.78 7.55 -14.34
C HIS A 76 -1.64 6.17 -13.65
N VAL A 77 -2.14 6.02 -12.43
CA VAL A 77 -2.12 4.77 -11.65
C VAL A 77 -2.70 3.55 -12.39
N GLN A 78 -3.70 3.75 -13.26
CA GLN A 78 -4.30 2.64 -14.01
C GLN A 78 -3.26 1.95 -14.91
N SER A 79 -2.37 2.71 -15.54
CA SER A 79 -1.29 2.17 -16.35
C SER A 79 -0.23 1.44 -15.53
N VAL A 80 -0.01 1.84 -14.28
CA VAL A 80 0.88 1.11 -13.36
C VAL A 80 0.28 -0.26 -13.01
N VAL A 81 -1.02 -0.33 -12.72
CA VAL A 81 -1.72 -1.60 -12.47
C VAL A 81 -1.70 -2.49 -13.71
N HIS A 82 -1.97 -1.93 -14.90
CA HIS A 82 -1.86 -2.67 -16.16
C HIS A 82 -0.45 -3.24 -16.38
N ALA A 83 0.59 -2.45 -16.16
CA ALA A 83 1.98 -2.91 -16.31
C ALA A 83 2.32 -4.05 -15.34
N LEU A 84 1.91 -3.95 -14.07
CA LEU A 84 2.08 -5.02 -13.09
C LEU A 84 1.38 -6.30 -13.55
N LEU A 85 0.09 -6.22 -13.89
CA LEU A 85 -0.69 -7.38 -14.32
C LEU A 85 -0.19 -7.98 -15.64
N GLU A 86 0.31 -7.16 -16.57
CA GLU A 86 0.90 -7.63 -17.83
C GLU A 86 2.20 -8.42 -17.60
N VAL A 87 3.06 -7.97 -16.68
CA VAL A 87 4.29 -8.72 -16.34
C VAL A 87 3.95 -10.03 -15.64
N LEU A 88 3.02 -9.99 -14.68
CA LEU A 88 2.58 -11.15 -13.90
C LEU A 88 1.85 -12.19 -14.76
N GLY A 89 1.12 -11.75 -15.78
CA GLY A 89 0.34 -12.62 -16.64
C GLY A 89 -0.78 -13.37 -15.91
N PRO A 90 -1.46 -14.31 -16.59
CA PRO A 90 -2.64 -14.99 -16.04
C PRO A 90 -2.33 -15.93 -14.87
N ALA A 91 -1.08 -16.38 -14.73
CA ALA A 91 -0.64 -17.24 -13.63
C ALA A 91 -0.15 -16.47 -12.39
N GLY A 92 0.11 -15.17 -12.52
CA GLY A 92 0.62 -14.34 -11.43
C GLY A 92 -0.49 -13.81 -10.52
N THR A 93 -0.09 -13.20 -9.41
CA THR A 93 -0.99 -12.58 -8.43
C THR A 93 -0.40 -11.29 -7.88
N LEU A 94 -1.13 -10.18 -8.05
CA LEU A 94 -0.83 -8.89 -7.45
C LEU A 94 -1.52 -8.80 -6.09
N VAL A 95 -0.77 -8.41 -5.05
CA VAL A 95 -1.26 -8.22 -3.68
C VAL A 95 -0.90 -6.81 -3.23
N VAL A 96 -1.80 -6.14 -2.52
CA VAL A 96 -1.60 -4.79 -1.97
C VAL A 96 -2.19 -4.66 -0.56
N PRO A 97 -1.55 -3.91 0.35
CA PRO A 97 -2.18 -3.57 1.62
C PRO A 97 -3.31 -2.56 1.40
N THR A 98 -4.46 -2.79 2.03
CA THR A 98 -5.66 -1.94 1.94
C THR A 98 -6.12 -1.50 3.32
N HIS A 99 -5.17 -1.02 4.14
CA HIS A 99 -5.41 -0.74 5.55
C HIS A 99 -6.47 0.36 5.75
N THR A 100 -7.29 0.19 6.78
CA THR A 100 -8.43 1.02 7.17
C THR A 100 -8.21 1.57 8.58
N GLY A 101 -7.08 2.24 8.81
CA GLY A 101 -6.67 2.69 10.15
C GLY A 101 -7.65 3.66 10.85
N TYR A 102 -8.63 4.24 10.14
CA TYR A 102 -9.72 5.01 10.75
C TYR A 102 -10.76 4.13 11.46
N ASN A 103 -10.77 2.82 11.21
CA ASN A 103 -11.62 1.86 11.90
C ASN A 103 -10.85 1.22 13.07
N SER A 104 -10.26 2.06 13.91
CA SER A 104 -9.49 1.65 15.09
C SER A 104 -9.95 2.38 16.34
N ASP A 105 -9.52 1.93 17.51
CA ASP A 105 -9.90 2.59 18.77
C ASP A 105 -9.45 4.06 18.76
N PRO A 106 -10.38 5.02 18.92
CA PRO A 106 -10.05 6.44 18.86
C PRO A 106 -9.12 6.90 19.99
N ALA A 107 -8.92 6.10 21.04
CA ALA A 107 -7.92 6.35 22.07
C ALA A 107 -6.48 6.36 21.53
N GLY A 108 -6.21 5.63 20.44
CA GLY A 108 -4.91 5.59 19.77
C GLY A 108 -4.71 6.64 18.69
N TRP A 109 -5.72 7.46 18.37
CA TRP A 109 -5.63 8.39 17.23
C TRP A 109 -4.81 9.63 17.57
N SER A 110 -3.80 9.88 16.73
CA SER A 110 -2.95 11.07 16.83
C SER A 110 -2.95 11.94 15.56
N ASN A 111 -3.51 11.45 14.44
CA ASN A 111 -3.43 12.10 13.13
C ASN A 111 -4.76 12.08 12.36
N PRO A 112 -5.74 12.94 12.71
CA PRO A 112 -5.78 13.78 13.91
C PRO A 112 -6.35 13.01 15.13
N PRO A 113 -6.12 13.50 16.36
CA PRO A 113 -6.86 13.02 17.53
C PRO A 113 -8.30 13.56 17.52
N VAL A 114 -9.16 12.95 18.34
CA VAL A 114 -10.54 13.41 18.58
C VAL A 114 -10.80 13.53 20.10
N PRO A 115 -11.73 14.41 20.53
CA PRO A 115 -12.07 14.54 21.95
C PRO A 115 -12.45 13.20 22.58
N GLN A 116 -11.97 12.95 23.80
CA GLN A 116 -12.25 11.70 24.53
C GLN A 116 -13.75 11.46 24.73
N SER A 117 -14.54 12.52 24.85
CA SER A 117 -16.00 12.44 24.95
C SER A 117 -16.68 11.86 23.71
N TRP A 118 -15.99 11.82 22.55
CA TRP A 118 -16.53 11.26 21.31
C TRP A 118 -16.25 9.75 21.19
N TRP A 119 -15.32 9.19 21.98
CA TRP A 119 -14.90 7.80 21.83
C TRP A 119 -16.06 6.80 21.96
N PRO A 120 -16.99 6.91 22.94
CA PRO A 120 -18.13 6.00 23.01
C PRO A 120 -19.00 6.05 21.75
N VAL A 121 -19.35 7.25 21.28
CA VAL A 121 -20.15 7.44 20.05
C VAL A 121 -19.45 6.83 18.84
N ILE A 122 -18.14 7.01 18.71
CA ILE A 122 -17.36 6.41 17.61
C ILE A 122 -17.42 4.88 17.67
N ARG A 123 -17.30 4.27 18.86
CA ARG A 123 -17.37 2.81 19.00
C ARG A 123 -18.78 2.27 18.70
N ASP A 124 -19.82 2.99 19.12
CA ASP A 124 -21.22 2.56 19.01
C ASP A 124 -21.79 2.76 17.59
N GLU A 125 -21.41 3.84 16.90
CA GLU A 125 -22.04 4.27 15.64
C GLU A 125 -21.19 4.01 14.38
N ASN A 126 -19.97 3.48 14.53
CA ASN A 126 -19.12 3.17 13.37
C ASN A 126 -19.76 2.05 12.52
N PRO A 127 -19.96 2.26 11.21
CA PRO A 127 -20.70 1.34 10.33
C PRO A 127 -20.02 -0.03 10.11
N GLY A 128 -18.79 -0.18 10.61
CA GLY A 128 -18.01 -1.41 10.48
C GLY A 128 -17.30 -1.51 9.14
N PHE A 129 -16.28 -2.36 9.12
CA PHE A 129 -15.54 -2.66 7.91
C PHE A 129 -16.41 -3.39 6.88
N ASP A 130 -16.43 -2.87 5.66
CA ASP A 130 -17.05 -3.48 4.49
C ASP A 130 -16.01 -3.63 3.40
N ARG A 131 -15.81 -4.87 2.93
CA ARG A 131 -14.76 -5.20 1.95
C ARG A 131 -14.88 -4.40 0.65
N VAL A 132 -16.10 -4.08 0.23
CA VAL A 132 -16.41 -3.38 -1.01
C VAL A 132 -16.35 -1.86 -0.79
N LEU A 133 -16.97 -1.38 0.30
CA LEU A 133 -17.21 0.04 0.49
C LEU A 133 -16.09 0.79 1.23
N SER A 134 -15.40 0.14 2.18
CA SER A 134 -14.43 0.81 3.04
C SER A 134 -13.19 1.25 2.26
N PRO A 135 -12.93 2.55 2.08
CA PRO A 135 -11.70 3.01 1.41
C PRO A 135 -10.47 2.65 2.25
N SER A 136 -9.34 2.37 1.63
CA SER A 136 -8.07 2.32 2.35
C SER A 136 -7.61 3.74 2.72
N ARG A 137 -6.73 3.83 3.72
CA ARG A 137 -6.21 5.09 4.26
C ARG A 137 -4.69 5.00 4.39
N TRP A 138 -3.98 6.03 3.93
CA TRP A 138 -2.52 6.19 4.03
C TRP A 138 -1.64 5.12 3.33
N VAL A 139 -2.22 4.21 2.53
CA VAL A 139 -1.47 3.21 1.76
C VAL A 139 -1.20 3.61 0.29
N GLY A 140 -1.68 4.79 -0.11
CA GLY A 140 -1.51 5.34 -1.46
C GLY A 140 -2.67 5.03 -2.42
N VAL A 141 -2.57 5.56 -3.65
CA VAL A 141 -3.63 5.41 -4.67
C VAL A 141 -3.59 4.06 -5.40
N LEU A 142 -2.42 3.40 -5.45
CA LEU A 142 -2.29 2.09 -6.10
C LEU A 142 -3.20 1.04 -5.44
N PRO A 143 -3.18 0.87 -4.09
CA PRO A 143 -4.09 -0.08 -3.46
C PRO A 143 -5.57 0.25 -3.62
N GLU A 144 -5.94 1.55 -3.66
CA GLU A 144 -7.32 1.97 -3.92
C GLU A 144 -7.82 1.55 -5.30
N VAL A 145 -6.98 1.63 -6.33
CA VAL A 145 -7.36 1.17 -7.67
C VAL A 145 -7.40 -0.35 -7.75
N VAL A 146 -6.41 -1.03 -7.16
CA VAL A 146 -6.32 -2.49 -7.18
C VAL A 146 -7.48 -3.14 -6.43
N ARG A 147 -7.91 -2.61 -5.27
CA ARG A 147 -9.04 -3.20 -4.52
C ARG A 147 -10.36 -3.15 -5.28
N THR A 148 -10.51 -2.20 -6.21
CA THR A 148 -11.69 -2.07 -7.07
C THR A 148 -11.51 -2.67 -8.46
N TRP A 149 -10.35 -3.28 -8.72
CA TRP A 149 -10.06 -3.84 -10.03
C TRP A 149 -10.99 -5.02 -10.34
N PRO A 150 -11.43 -5.21 -11.60
CA PRO A 150 -12.22 -6.39 -11.95
C PRO A 150 -11.52 -7.70 -11.55
N GLY A 151 -12.21 -8.54 -10.78
CA GLY A 151 -11.67 -9.79 -10.25
C GLY A 151 -10.82 -9.63 -8.97
N ALA A 152 -10.70 -8.42 -8.41
CA ALA A 152 -10.09 -8.23 -7.11
C ALA A 152 -10.93 -8.85 -5.99
N VAL A 153 -10.25 -9.41 -5.00
CA VAL A 153 -10.84 -9.86 -3.74
C VAL A 153 -10.08 -9.26 -2.58
N ARG A 154 -10.76 -9.02 -1.46
CA ARG A 154 -10.20 -8.38 -0.27
C ARG A 154 -10.42 -9.26 0.95
N SER A 155 -9.41 -9.31 1.81
CA SER A 155 -9.45 -10.06 3.08
C SER A 155 -10.39 -9.41 4.11
N GLY A 156 -10.66 -10.12 5.20
CA GLY A 156 -11.74 -9.79 6.16
C GLY A 156 -11.36 -8.84 7.29
N HIS A 157 -10.06 -8.58 7.49
CA HIS A 157 -9.61 -7.85 8.68
C HIS A 157 -10.09 -6.39 8.67
N PRO A 158 -10.71 -5.90 9.76
CA PRO A 158 -11.33 -4.58 9.79
C PRO A 158 -10.37 -3.37 9.75
N GLN A 159 -9.06 -3.62 9.75
CA GLN A 159 -8.00 -2.62 9.96
C GLN A 159 -6.82 -2.82 9.01
N VAL A 160 -6.30 -4.04 8.90
CA VAL A 160 -5.10 -4.33 8.10
C VAL A 160 -5.40 -5.24 6.91
N SER A 161 -6.60 -5.13 6.32
CA SER A 161 -6.96 -5.95 5.16
C SER A 161 -6.01 -5.74 3.98
N PHE A 162 -5.81 -6.80 3.20
CA PHE A 162 -5.16 -6.80 1.88
C PHE A 162 -6.17 -7.08 0.77
N ALA A 163 -5.90 -6.54 -0.42
CA ALA A 163 -6.58 -6.92 -1.65
C ALA A 163 -5.62 -7.64 -2.60
N ALA A 164 -6.16 -8.54 -3.42
CA ALA A 164 -5.38 -9.28 -4.41
C ALA A 164 -6.16 -9.46 -5.72
N VAL A 165 -5.42 -9.56 -6.83
CA VAL A 165 -5.92 -9.85 -8.18
C VAL A 165 -5.03 -10.93 -8.79
N GLY A 166 -5.61 -11.98 -9.40
CA GLY A 166 -4.86 -12.99 -10.16
C GLY A 166 -5.12 -14.43 -9.71
N ALA A 167 -4.25 -15.35 -10.12
CA ALA A 167 -4.49 -16.79 -10.01
C ALA A 167 -4.70 -17.29 -8.57
N ARG A 168 -4.01 -16.70 -7.60
CA ARG A 168 -4.04 -17.10 -6.18
C ARG A 168 -4.71 -16.08 -5.29
N ALA A 169 -5.41 -15.11 -5.86
CA ALA A 169 -5.96 -13.98 -5.10
C ALA A 169 -6.87 -14.43 -3.94
N ALA A 170 -7.80 -15.35 -4.23
CA ALA A 170 -8.72 -15.90 -3.23
C ALA A 170 -8.00 -16.68 -2.11
N GLU A 171 -6.94 -17.43 -2.46
CA GLU A 171 -6.11 -18.15 -1.49
C GLU A 171 -5.37 -17.19 -0.56
N ILE A 172 -4.77 -16.12 -1.12
CA ILE A 172 -3.98 -15.16 -0.35
C ILE A 172 -4.83 -14.39 0.66
N VAL A 173 -6.06 -14.03 0.31
CA VAL A 173 -6.92 -13.19 1.19
C VAL A 173 -7.86 -13.99 2.10
N ALA A 174 -7.82 -15.32 2.04
CA ALA A 174 -8.71 -16.18 2.80
C ALA A 174 -8.40 -16.17 4.32
N GLY A 175 -9.43 -16.39 5.14
CA GLY A 175 -9.30 -16.63 6.59
C GLY A 175 -9.06 -15.39 7.46
N HIS A 176 -8.09 -14.55 7.11
CA HIS A 176 -7.60 -13.36 7.82
C HIS A 176 -8.32 -13.01 9.15
N PRO A 177 -8.02 -13.75 10.24
CA PRO A 177 -8.67 -13.59 11.54
C PRO A 177 -8.20 -12.31 12.24
N VAL A 178 -8.98 -11.79 13.18
CA VAL A 178 -8.66 -10.52 13.84
C VAL A 178 -7.49 -10.65 14.83
N GLU A 179 -7.30 -11.83 15.42
CA GLU A 179 -6.24 -12.09 16.39
C GLU A 179 -4.86 -12.29 15.74
N ASP A 180 -4.82 -12.55 14.43
CA ASP A 180 -3.60 -12.78 13.67
C ASP A 180 -3.49 -11.78 12.50
N GLU A 181 -3.40 -10.50 12.88
CA GLU A 181 -3.51 -9.35 11.98
C GLU A 181 -2.49 -9.38 10.83
N LEU A 182 -1.22 -9.65 11.16
CA LEU A 182 -0.09 -9.58 10.23
C LEU A 182 0.85 -10.78 10.39
N GLY A 183 0.40 -11.86 11.06
CA GLY A 183 1.20 -13.06 11.28
C GLY A 183 0.91 -14.18 10.29
N ASP A 184 1.12 -15.43 10.69
CA ASP A 184 1.14 -16.57 9.77
C ASP A 184 -0.25 -16.89 9.18
N GLY A 185 -1.34 -16.62 9.89
CA GLY A 185 -2.73 -16.73 9.41
C GLY A 185 -3.20 -15.57 8.54
N SER A 186 -2.39 -14.51 8.41
CA SER A 186 -2.69 -13.33 7.60
C SER A 186 -2.31 -13.52 6.11
N PRO A 187 -2.70 -12.59 5.22
CA PRO A 187 -2.21 -12.52 3.86
C PRO A 187 -0.68 -12.41 3.76
N LEU A 188 0.02 -11.83 4.74
CA LEU A 188 1.49 -11.84 4.75
C LEU A 188 2.02 -13.27 4.89
N GLY A 189 1.48 -14.04 5.83
CA GLY A 189 1.81 -15.45 6.00
C GLY A 189 1.44 -16.28 4.76
N ALA A 190 0.36 -15.93 4.07
CA ALA A 190 -0.01 -16.56 2.80
C ALA A 190 1.02 -16.27 1.69
N VAL A 191 1.40 -15.01 1.47
CA VAL A 191 2.47 -14.64 0.53
C VAL A 191 3.78 -15.36 0.89
N TYR A 192 4.06 -15.53 2.18
CA TYR A 192 5.27 -16.20 2.64
C TYR A 192 5.22 -17.68 2.27
N ARG A 193 4.13 -18.37 2.58
CA ARG A 193 3.95 -19.81 2.27
C ARG A 193 4.15 -20.12 0.80
N VAL A 194 3.74 -19.21 -0.08
CA VAL A 194 3.81 -19.39 -1.53
C VAL A 194 5.12 -18.94 -2.18
N ASP A 195 6.10 -18.55 -1.36
CA ASP A 195 7.39 -17.97 -1.80
C ASP A 195 7.20 -16.73 -2.69
N GLY A 196 6.28 -15.87 -2.28
CA GLY A 196 6.01 -14.61 -2.96
C GLY A 196 7.12 -13.57 -2.78
N LYS A 197 7.01 -12.49 -3.55
CA LYS A 197 7.95 -11.37 -3.60
C LYS A 197 7.36 -10.12 -2.94
N VAL A 198 8.24 -9.22 -2.51
CA VAL A 198 7.89 -7.85 -2.13
C VAL A 198 8.49 -6.90 -3.17
N LEU A 199 7.67 -5.99 -3.68
CA LEU A 199 8.07 -4.93 -4.59
C LEU A 199 7.80 -3.57 -3.94
N LEU A 200 8.87 -2.82 -3.70
CA LEU A 200 8.80 -1.43 -3.22
C LEU A 200 9.07 -0.50 -4.40
N ILE A 201 8.07 0.30 -4.80
CA ILE A 201 8.21 1.28 -5.89
C ILE A 201 8.31 2.68 -5.30
N GLY A 202 9.51 3.25 -5.30
CA GLY A 202 9.71 4.63 -4.85
C GLY A 202 9.53 4.87 -3.36
N CYS A 203 9.50 3.80 -2.56
CA CYS A 203 9.43 3.84 -1.11
C CYS A 203 10.50 2.92 -0.51
N GLY A 204 10.89 3.23 0.73
CA GLY A 204 11.86 2.46 1.51
C GLY A 204 11.21 1.34 2.32
N HIS A 205 12.05 0.63 3.07
CA HIS A 205 11.63 -0.49 3.93
C HIS A 205 10.75 -0.04 5.09
N GLY A 206 10.76 1.24 5.48
CA GLY A 206 9.78 1.80 6.42
C GLY A 206 8.31 1.60 6.00
N ASN A 207 8.04 1.23 4.74
CA ASN A 207 6.70 0.92 4.24
C ASN A 207 6.49 -0.58 3.94
N ASN A 208 7.49 -1.44 4.22
CA ASN A 208 7.45 -2.85 3.91
C ASN A 208 6.65 -3.62 4.96
N THR A 209 5.35 -3.75 4.73
CA THR A 209 4.42 -4.40 5.67
C THR A 209 4.80 -5.86 5.95
N SER A 210 5.57 -6.53 5.07
CA SER A 210 6.00 -7.92 5.31
C SER A 210 6.85 -8.08 6.57
N MET A 211 7.58 -7.06 7.00
CA MET A 211 8.40 -7.13 8.22
C MET A 211 7.55 -7.24 9.50
N HIS A 212 6.25 -6.89 9.48
CA HIS A 212 5.36 -7.14 10.61
C HIS A 212 5.18 -8.65 10.89
N LEU A 213 5.30 -9.51 9.88
CA LEU A 213 5.34 -10.97 10.08
C LEU A 213 6.56 -11.40 10.91
N SER A 214 7.65 -10.65 10.85
CA SER A 214 8.84 -10.89 11.67
C SER A 214 8.60 -10.49 13.13
N GLU A 215 7.79 -9.46 13.38
CA GLU A 215 7.40 -9.05 14.74
C GLU A 215 6.53 -10.11 15.42
N THR A 216 5.57 -10.68 14.70
CA THR A 216 4.68 -11.73 15.23
C THR A 216 5.41 -13.04 15.51
N ARG A 217 6.57 -13.26 14.87
CA ARG A 217 7.42 -14.44 15.04
C ARG A 217 8.47 -14.30 16.15
N GLN A 218 8.51 -13.16 16.85
CA GLN A 218 9.35 -13.03 18.04
C GLN A 218 8.87 -13.96 19.14
N LEU A 219 9.77 -14.45 20.01
CA LEU A 219 9.41 -15.41 21.07
C LEU A 219 8.47 -14.80 22.12
N ARG A 220 8.62 -13.49 22.39
CA ARG A 220 7.85 -12.72 23.36
C ARG A 220 7.58 -11.33 22.80
N PRO A 221 6.69 -11.21 21.80
CA PRO A 221 6.34 -9.91 21.26
C PRO A 221 5.60 -9.10 22.33
N ARG A 222 5.74 -7.78 22.28
CA ARG A 222 4.83 -6.89 23.02
C ARG A 222 3.43 -7.12 22.47
N MET A 223 2.42 -7.10 23.34
CA MET A 223 1.03 -7.28 22.95
C MET A 223 0.26 -5.98 23.19
N ASP A 224 -0.53 -5.53 22.22
CA ASP A 224 -1.38 -4.36 22.33
C ASP A 224 -2.87 -4.78 22.27
N VAL A 225 -3.74 -4.02 22.95
CA VAL A 225 -5.19 -4.20 22.86
C VAL A 225 -5.71 -3.39 21.69
N ASN A 226 -6.31 -4.08 20.72
CA ASN A 226 -6.86 -3.48 19.52
C ASN A 226 -8.39 -3.51 19.58
N GLY A 227 -9.02 -2.64 18.79
CA GLY A 227 -10.46 -2.61 18.65
C GLY A 227 -10.92 -1.96 17.36
N ALA A 228 -12.00 -2.47 16.79
CA ALA A 228 -12.58 -2.01 15.54
C ALA A 228 -14.06 -2.35 15.44
N ALA A 229 -14.79 -1.63 14.59
CA ALA A 229 -16.13 -2.03 14.22
C ALA A 229 -16.07 -3.11 13.12
N VAL A 230 -16.72 -4.24 13.36
CA VAL A 230 -16.90 -5.34 12.40
C VAL A 230 -18.34 -5.38 11.96
N ARG A 231 -18.57 -5.66 10.67
CA ARG A 231 -19.89 -5.80 10.09
C ARG A 231 -20.31 -7.26 10.07
N ASP A 232 -21.41 -7.59 10.73
CA ASP A 232 -22.00 -8.92 10.78
C ASP A 232 -22.75 -9.24 9.47
N PRO A 233 -23.00 -10.54 9.15
CA PRO A 233 -23.72 -10.94 7.93
C PRO A 233 -25.14 -10.37 7.79
N ASP A 234 -25.79 -10.01 8.91
CA ASP A 234 -27.11 -9.37 8.92
C ASP A 234 -27.04 -7.86 8.63
N GLY A 235 -25.84 -7.32 8.43
CA GLY A 235 -25.57 -5.94 8.07
C GLY A 235 -25.40 -4.99 9.25
N ARG A 236 -25.54 -5.46 10.50
CA ARG A 236 -25.28 -4.66 11.71
C ARG A 236 -23.77 -4.56 11.96
N ALA A 237 -23.37 -3.46 12.60
CA ALA A 237 -22.01 -3.29 13.07
C ALA A 237 -21.93 -3.57 14.57
N ARG A 238 -20.80 -4.11 15.01
CA ARG A 238 -20.47 -4.26 16.43
C ARG A 238 -19.00 -3.92 16.67
N TRP A 239 -18.73 -3.30 17.81
CA TRP A 239 -17.36 -3.10 18.27
C TRP A 239 -16.79 -4.43 18.77
N VAL A 240 -15.60 -4.78 18.30
CA VAL A 240 -14.84 -5.95 18.79
C VAL A 240 -13.49 -5.48 19.29
N THR A 241 -13.02 -6.12 20.35
CA THR A 241 -11.68 -5.91 20.91
C THR A 241 -10.93 -7.23 20.93
N TRP A 242 -9.64 -7.19 20.67
CA TRP A 242 -8.77 -8.35 20.70
C TRP A 242 -7.37 -7.92 21.14
N THR A 243 -6.49 -8.89 21.36
CA THR A 243 -5.10 -8.65 21.73
C THR A 243 -4.21 -9.30 20.69
N ALA A 244 -3.29 -8.53 20.11
CA ALA A 244 -2.39 -8.99 19.06
C ALA A 244 -0.98 -8.44 19.30
N PRO A 245 0.05 -9.02 18.65
CA PRO A 245 1.40 -8.45 18.67
C PRO A 245 1.39 -6.98 18.26
N ALA A 246 2.04 -6.15 19.06
CA ALA A 246 2.23 -4.75 18.79
C ALA A 246 3.04 -4.56 17.51
N SER A 247 2.58 -3.68 16.63
CA SER A 247 3.32 -3.30 15.42
C SER A 247 4.21 -2.10 15.69
N ASP A 248 5.48 -2.18 15.30
CA ASP A 248 6.45 -1.09 15.38
C ASP A 248 7.35 -1.09 14.14
N SER A 249 7.12 -0.13 13.24
CA SER A 249 7.89 0.03 12.01
C SER A 249 9.05 1.04 12.12
N SER A 250 9.38 1.51 13.33
CA SER A 250 10.36 2.59 13.54
C SER A 250 11.78 2.23 13.09
N ASP A 251 12.15 0.95 13.16
CA ASP A 251 13.45 0.41 12.75
C ASP A 251 13.43 -0.32 11.40
N PHE A 252 12.28 -0.38 10.71
CA PHE A 252 12.17 -1.13 9.44
C PHE A 252 13.11 -0.59 8.35
N GLU A 253 13.39 0.72 8.33
CA GLU A 253 14.37 1.27 7.39
C GLU A 253 15.79 0.79 7.72
N GLU A 254 16.16 0.69 9.00
CA GLU A 254 17.47 0.19 9.43
C GLU A 254 17.62 -1.31 9.10
N ILE A 255 16.59 -2.10 9.39
CA ILE A 255 16.52 -3.51 9.00
C ILE A 255 16.67 -3.66 7.49
N GLY A 256 15.96 -2.81 6.73
CA GLY A 256 16.02 -2.76 5.28
C GLY A 256 17.41 -2.47 4.74
N VAL A 257 18.09 -1.46 5.29
CA VAL A 257 19.48 -1.13 4.92
C VAL A 257 20.42 -2.30 5.22
N ALA A 258 20.26 -2.95 6.38
CA ALA A 258 21.06 -4.13 6.73
C ALA A 258 20.78 -5.30 5.77
N PHE A 259 19.52 -5.52 5.38
CA PHE A 259 19.15 -6.55 4.40
C PHE A 259 19.69 -6.21 3.00
N ASP A 260 19.57 -4.98 2.53
CA ASP A 260 20.05 -4.55 1.22
C ASP A 260 21.57 -4.78 1.05
N ALA A 261 22.33 -4.73 2.14
CA ALA A 261 23.78 -4.92 2.13
C ALA A 261 24.22 -6.39 1.91
N VAL A 262 23.39 -7.37 2.29
CA VAL A 262 23.79 -8.80 2.32
C VAL A 262 22.77 -9.76 1.68
N GLY A 263 21.54 -9.31 1.50
CA GLY A 263 20.41 -10.10 1.07
C GLY A 263 20.21 -10.11 -0.45
N PRO A 264 19.42 -11.05 -0.96
CA PRO A 264 19.10 -11.15 -2.38
C PRO A 264 18.03 -10.12 -2.77
N VAL A 265 18.45 -8.86 -2.97
CA VAL A 265 17.60 -7.76 -3.46
C VAL A 265 18.03 -7.29 -4.84
N SER A 266 17.06 -7.11 -5.74
CA SER A 266 17.26 -6.40 -7.00
C SER A 266 16.86 -4.95 -6.81
N VAL A 267 17.77 -4.03 -7.13
CA VAL A 267 17.51 -2.57 -7.10
C VAL A 267 17.61 -2.01 -8.51
N GLY A 268 16.64 -1.19 -8.89
CA GLY A 268 16.58 -0.59 -10.22
C GLY A 268 15.54 0.51 -10.29
N LEU A 269 15.31 1.05 -11.48
CA LEU A 269 14.29 2.07 -11.70
C LEU A 269 13.01 1.45 -12.23
N VAL A 270 11.87 1.95 -11.77
CA VAL A 270 10.55 1.77 -12.38
C VAL A 270 10.01 3.17 -12.67
N GLY A 271 10.02 3.55 -13.94
CA GLY A 271 9.96 4.97 -14.30
C GLY A 271 11.17 5.72 -13.72
N ALA A 272 10.91 6.81 -13.00
CA ALA A 272 11.95 7.55 -12.27
C ALA A 272 12.17 7.05 -10.83
N ALA A 273 11.35 6.10 -10.36
CA ALA A 273 11.37 5.66 -8.97
C ALA A 273 12.43 4.59 -8.71
N VAL A 274 13.32 4.84 -7.75
CA VAL A 274 14.17 3.78 -7.18
C VAL A 274 13.27 2.72 -6.56
N SER A 275 13.43 1.49 -7.02
CA SER A 275 12.56 0.38 -6.72
C SER A 275 13.37 -0.85 -6.31
N ARG A 276 12.77 -1.67 -5.44
CA ARG A 276 13.39 -2.88 -4.88
C ARG A 276 12.46 -4.06 -5.08
N LEU A 277 13.01 -5.18 -5.54
CA LEU A 277 12.31 -6.46 -5.61
C LEU A 277 13.10 -7.50 -4.83
N MET A 278 12.43 -8.22 -3.93
CA MET A 278 13.05 -9.21 -3.06
C MET A 278 12.11 -10.38 -2.77
N SER A 279 12.66 -11.54 -2.39
CA SER A 279 11.86 -12.63 -1.79
C SER A 279 11.29 -12.16 -0.46
N GLN A 280 9.99 -12.36 -0.26
CA GLN A 280 9.36 -12.04 1.02
C GLN A 280 9.93 -12.94 2.14
N ARG A 281 10.19 -14.22 1.84
CA ARG A 281 10.77 -15.14 2.83
C ARG A 281 12.12 -14.65 3.32
N ALA A 282 13.02 -14.31 2.40
CA ALA A 282 14.36 -13.85 2.73
C ALA A 282 14.36 -12.61 3.63
N VAL A 283 13.54 -11.60 3.30
CA VAL A 283 13.47 -10.36 4.11
C VAL A 283 12.80 -10.60 5.46
N VAL A 284 11.77 -11.45 5.53
CA VAL A 284 11.08 -11.80 6.79
C VAL A 284 12.01 -12.59 7.71
N ASP A 285 12.72 -13.58 7.19
CA ASP A 285 13.63 -14.41 7.98
C ASP A 285 14.82 -13.60 8.50
N PHE A 286 15.39 -12.75 7.64
CA PHE A 286 16.44 -11.80 8.03
C PHE A 286 15.95 -10.84 9.12
N ALA A 287 14.81 -10.18 8.91
CA ALA A 287 14.24 -9.25 9.88
C ALA A 287 13.91 -9.95 11.21
N THR A 288 13.45 -11.21 11.18
CA THR A 288 13.17 -11.99 12.39
C THR A 288 14.43 -12.20 13.23
N ALA A 289 15.55 -12.55 12.58
CA ALA A 289 16.84 -12.71 13.25
C ALA A 289 17.39 -11.36 13.73
N TRP A 290 17.33 -10.33 12.89
CA TRP A 290 17.81 -8.99 13.23
C TRP A 290 17.09 -8.42 14.46
N MET A 291 15.75 -8.48 14.48
CA MET A 291 14.94 -7.99 15.60
C MET A 291 15.26 -8.73 16.90
N ARG A 292 15.54 -10.04 16.84
CA ARG A 292 15.93 -10.82 18.03
C ARG A 292 17.22 -10.32 18.67
N GLU A 293 18.16 -9.82 17.86
CA GLU A 293 19.46 -9.34 18.31
C GLU A 293 19.44 -7.87 18.75
N HIS A 294 18.59 -7.04 18.13
CA HIS A 294 18.65 -5.58 18.28
C HIS A 294 17.48 -5.00 19.06
N ARG A 295 16.30 -5.64 19.07
CA ARG A 295 15.17 -5.18 19.88
C ARG A 295 15.31 -5.72 21.30
N SER A 296 15.16 -4.84 22.28
CA SER A 296 15.07 -5.27 23.67
C SER A 296 13.84 -6.17 23.87
N PRO A 297 13.93 -7.27 24.63
CA PRO A 297 12.75 -8.07 24.97
C PRO A 297 11.72 -7.14 25.63
N GLY A 298 10.49 -7.15 25.14
CA GLY A 298 9.42 -6.32 25.70
C GLY A 298 9.34 -6.52 27.22
N VAL A 299 9.60 -5.46 27.99
CA VAL A 299 9.33 -5.49 29.42
C VAL A 299 7.81 -5.45 29.54
N SER A 300 7.22 -6.60 29.86
CA SER A 300 5.81 -6.69 30.24
C SER A 300 5.63 -5.92 31.55
N GLY A 301 5.17 -4.67 31.44
CA GLY A 301 4.65 -3.85 32.53
C GLY A 301 3.20 -4.19 32.83
#